data_AF-A0A7J4PBT6-F1
#
_entry.id   AF-A0A7J4PBT6-F1
#
_cell.length_a   1.000
_cell.length_b   1.000
_cell.length_c   1.000
_cell.angle_alpha   90.00
_cell.angle_beta   90.00
_cell.angle_gamma   90.00
#
_symmetry.space_group_name_H-M   'P 1'
#
loop_
_entity.id
_entity.type
_entity.pdbx_description
1 polymer ?
#
loop_
_entity_poly.entity_id
_entity_poly.type
_entity_poly.pdbx_seq_one_letter_code
_entity_poly.pdbx_strand_id
1 'polypeptide(L)'
;MILAVGRKERAIDKKEFEGLCEKAISKCQLEGKRILAIIPDSTRTVPMPVLFKALCNSLSQEAKKLDFLIALGTHSPMNDQEIDRHLGINKEERKGPKNVEIFNHRWNSQKELRKIGLIPREEMRKLSGSLIDKDVPVLINKRIFDYDQLLLIGPVFPHEVVGFSGGYKYFFPGISGPEMVNLSHWLGALLTNPKINGIEHNPVRELINRAASFVTIPSISFCLVMRKNRVQGLYVGNPIEAQE
;
A
#
# COMPACT_ATOMS: atom_id res chain seq x y z
N MET A 1 16.54 -5.54 3.77
CA MET A 1 16.29 -4.43 2.82
C MET A 1 16.75 -4.77 1.40
N ILE A 2 16.00 -4.43 0.35
CA ILE A 2 16.37 -4.61 -1.08
C ILE A 2 17.10 -3.37 -1.64
N LEU A 3 16.57 -2.18 -1.33
CA LEU A 3 17.13 -0.88 -1.69
C LEU A 3 16.81 0.12 -0.59
N ALA A 4 17.77 0.96 -0.20
CA ALA A 4 17.54 2.10 0.67
C ALA A 4 18.33 3.29 0.15
N VAL A 5 17.62 4.30 -0.37
CA VAL A 5 18.24 5.52 -0.89
C VAL A 5 17.47 6.71 -0.34
N GLY A 6 18.17 7.56 0.41
CA GLY A 6 17.67 8.85 0.89
C GLY A 6 18.62 9.98 0.54
N ARG A 7 18.07 11.18 0.37
CA ARG A 7 18.80 12.43 0.18
C ARG A 7 18.20 13.48 1.11
N LYS A 8 19.04 14.10 1.95
CA LYS A 8 18.61 15.17 2.86
C LYS A 8 18.66 16.55 2.19
N GLU A 9 19.70 16.76 1.37
CA GLU A 9 20.05 18.08 0.84
C GLU A 9 19.46 18.38 -0.53
N ARG A 10 19.21 17.35 -1.35
CA ARG A 10 18.69 17.49 -2.72
C ARG A 10 17.58 16.51 -3.02
N ALA A 11 16.66 16.89 -3.90
CA ALA A 11 15.68 15.97 -4.43
C ALA A 11 16.34 14.91 -5.34
N ILE A 12 15.73 13.74 -5.39
CA ILE A 12 15.96 12.72 -6.43
C ILE A 12 15.16 13.18 -7.66
N ASP A 13 15.84 13.44 -8.76
CA ASP A 13 15.18 13.86 -10.00
C ASP A 13 14.45 12.69 -10.68
N LYS A 14 13.67 12.99 -11.72
CA LYS A 14 12.85 12.01 -12.43
C LYS A 14 13.67 10.84 -12.99
N LYS A 15 14.84 11.11 -13.57
CA LYS A 15 15.69 10.10 -14.23
C LYS A 15 16.40 9.23 -13.19
N GLU A 16 16.92 9.85 -12.13
CA GLU A 16 17.49 9.12 -10.99
C GLU A 16 16.42 8.24 -10.34
N PHE A 17 15.21 8.75 -10.16
CA PHE A 17 14.10 8.01 -9.55
C PHE A 17 13.65 6.82 -10.42
N GLU A 18 13.50 6.99 -11.73
CA GLU A 18 13.18 5.91 -12.68
C GLU A 18 14.23 4.79 -12.58
N GLY A 19 15.52 5.14 -12.65
CA GLY A 19 16.61 4.15 -12.52
C GLY A 19 16.68 3.47 -11.15
N LEU A 20 16.31 4.16 -10.06
CA LEU A 20 16.20 3.55 -8.73
C LEU A 20 15.05 2.54 -8.66
N CYS A 21 13.91 2.83 -9.32
CA CYS A 21 12.79 1.90 -9.39
C CYS A 21 13.19 0.64 -10.17
N GLU A 22 13.75 0.78 -11.36
CA GLU A 22 14.23 -0.35 -12.18
C GLU A 22 15.26 -1.20 -11.43
N LYS A 23 16.21 -0.55 -10.76
CA LYS A 23 17.22 -1.23 -9.92
C LYS A 23 16.60 -1.98 -8.73
N ALA A 24 15.53 -1.47 -8.13
CA ALA A 24 14.83 -2.16 -7.06
C ALA A 24 14.08 -3.38 -7.60
N ILE A 25 13.34 -3.20 -8.71
CA ILE A 25 12.52 -4.24 -9.34
C ILE A 25 13.38 -5.44 -9.75
N SER A 26 14.53 -5.21 -10.38
CA SER A 26 15.44 -6.29 -10.82
C SER A 26 15.99 -7.14 -9.67
N LYS A 27 15.93 -6.65 -8.44
CA LYS A 27 16.35 -7.40 -7.24
C LYS A 27 15.20 -8.14 -6.53
N CYS A 28 13.95 -7.93 -6.93
CA CYS A 28 12.78 -8.45 -6.23
C CYS A 28 12.41 -9.91 -6.57
N GLN A 29 13.17 -10.59 -7.45
CA GLN A 29 12.91 -11.98 -7.90
C GLN A 29 11.44 -12.18 -8.33
N LEU A 30 11.05 -11.48 -9.40
CA LEU A 30 9.65 -11.36 -9.85
C LEU A 30 9.32 -12.16 -11.11
N GLU A 31 10.31 -12.82 -11.70
CA GLU A 31 10.16 -13.60 -12.92
C GLU A 31 9.10 -14.72 -12.78
N GLY A 32 8.23 -14.85 -13.76
CA GLY A 32 7.18 -15.87 -13.83
C GLY A 32 6.03 -15.70 -12.82
N LYS A 33 6.07 -14.71 -11.93
CA LYS A 33 5.02 -14.47 -10.92
C LYS A 33 3.83 -13.69 -11.49
N ARG A 34 2.64 -13.94 -10.95
CA ARG A 34 1.51 -13.00 -11.05
C ARG A 34 1.67 -11.94 -9.97
N ILE A 35 1.73 -10.69 -10.37
CA ILE A 35 2.07 -9.56 -9.50
C ILE A 35 0.88 -8.61 -9.43
N LEU A 36 0.48 -8.25 -8.21
CA LEU A 36 -0.49 -7.19 -7.97
C LEU A 36 0.21 -6.01 -7.29
N ALA A 37 0.28 -4.88 -7.99
CA ALA A 37 0.76 -3.62 -7.42
C ALA A 37 -0.40 -2.89 -6.75
N ILE A 38 -0.34 -2.76 -5.43
CA ILE A 38 -1.28 -2.01 -4.62
C ILE A 38 -0.75 -0.58 -4.51
N ILE A 39 -1.43 0.34 -5.20
CA ILE A 39 -1.00 1.72 -5.41
C ILE A 39 -1.95 2.68 -4.68
N PRO A 40 -1.51 3.89 -4.29
CA PRO A 40 -2.43 4.87 -3.74
C PRO A 40 -3.36 5.39 -4.82
N ASP A 41 -4.37 6.15 -4.39
CA ASP A 41 -5.18 6.95 -5.30
C ASP A 41 -4.57 8.36 -5.52
N SER A 42 -5.31 9.19 -6.24
CA SER A 42 -4.91 10.57 -6.57
C SER A 42 -4.82 11.52 -5.35
N THR A 43 -5.27 11.10 -4.16
CA THR A 43 -5.17 11.92 -2.94
C THR A 43 -3.77 11.86 -2.31
N ARG A 44 -2.87 11.01 -2.83
CA ARG A 44 -1.49 10.90 -2.36
C ARG A 44 -0.51 11.52 -3.33
N THR A 45 0.42 12.29 -2.79
CA THR A 45 1.53 12.84 -3.55
C THR A 45 2.58 11.76 -3.78
N VAL A 46 2.59 11.20 -4.99
CA VAL A 46 3.55 10.20 -5.44
C VAL A 46 3.77 10.40 -6.95
N PRO A 47 4.98 10.18 -7.49
CA PRO A 47 5.24 10.26 -8.93
C PRO A 47 4.71 9.00 -9.66
N MET A 48 3.40 8.76 -9.57
CA MET A 48 2.76 7.56 -10.14
C MET A 48 3.09 7.32 -11.61
N PRO A 49 3.13 8.33 -12.51
CA PRO A 49 3.49 8.08 -13.90
C PRO A 49 4.87 7.46 -14.09
N VAL A 50 5.83 7.85 -13.24
CA VAL A 50 7.19 7.30 -13.30
C VAL A 50 7.23 5.88 -12.75
N LEU A 51 6.56 5.64 -11.62
CA LEU A 51 6.45 4.30 -11.02
C LEU A 51 5.74 3.31 -11.93
N PHE A 52 4.58 3.70 -12.48
CA PHE A 52 3.79 2.87 -13.38
C PHE A 52 4.60 2.47 -14.60
N LYS A 53 5.25 3.44 -15.26
CA LYS A 53 6.11 3.17 -16.41
C LYS A 53 7.28 2.26 -16.05
N ALA A 54 7.98 2.49 -14.94
CA ALA A 54 9.11 1.66 -14.51
C ALA A 54 8.69 0.21 -14.24
N LEU A 55 7.53 0.00 -13.58
CA LEU A 55 6.96 -1.32 -13.33
C LEU A 55 6.59 -2.03 -14.64
N CYS A 56 5.83 -1.36 -15.51
CA CYS A 56 5.42 -1.94 -16.79
C CYS A 56 6.63 -2.28 -17.67
N ASN A 57 7.62 -1.39 -17.78
CA ASN A 57 8.82 -1.63 -18.57
C ASN A 57 9.63 -2.80 -18.02
N SER A 58 9.84 -2.86 -16.70
CA SER A 58 10.66 -3.90 -16.08
C SER A 58 9.96 -5.26 -16.05
N LEU A 59 8.64 -5.29 -15.85
CA LEU A 59 7.91 -6.53 -15.57
C LEU A 59 7.10 -7.05 -16.76
N SER A 60 6.89 -6.27 -17.83
CA SER A 60 6.07 -6.71 -18.97
C SER A 60 6.60 -7.99 -19.64
N GLN A 61 7.91 -8.25 -19.62
CA GLN A 61 8.50 -9.47 -20.19
C GLN A 61 8.84 -10.54 -19.16
N GLU A 62 9.10 -10.15 -17.92
CA GLU A 62 9.54 -11.06 -16.85
C GLU A 62 8.36 -11.67 -16.07
N ALA A 63 7.32 -10.88 -15.78
CA ALA A 63 6.20 -11.33 -14.98
C ALA A 63 5.20 -12.13 -15.83
N LYS A 64 4.55 -13.12 -15.21
CA LYS A 64 3.44 -13.86 -15.84
C LYS A 64 2.20 -12.97 -16.02
N LYS A 65 1.99 -12.05 -15.07
CA LYS A 65 0.90 -11.06 -15.08
C LYS A 65 1.31 -9.89 -14.19
N LEU A 66 0.96 -8.67 -14.60
CA LEU A 66 1.07 -7.47 -13.77
C LEU A 66 -0.27 -6.74 -13.82
N ASP A 67 -0.88 -6.55 -12.65
CA ASP A 67 -2.10 -5.76 -12.48
C ASP A 67 -1.95 -4.77 -11.34
N PHE A 68 -2.89 -3.83 -11.26
CA PHE A 68 -2.89 -2.75 -10.28
C PHE A 68 -4.20 -2.72 -9.50
N LEU A 69 -4.11 -2.55 -8.18
CA LEU A 69 -5.25 -2.31 -7.29
C LEU A 69 -5.07 -0.98 -6.58
N ILE A 70 -6.00 -0.06 -6.80
CA ILE A 70 -6.00 1.26 -6.17
C ILE A 70 -6.55 1.11 -4.74
N ALA A 71 -5.70 1.40 -3.76
CA ALA A 71 -5.99 1.34 -2.33
C ALA A 71 -6.77 2.57 -1.87
N LEU A 72 -8.08 2.57 -2.14
CA LEU A 72 -8.97 3.69 -1.87
C LEU A 72 -9.31 3.87 -0.38
N GLY A 73 -9.20 2.82 0.43
CA GLY A 73 -9.89 2.80 1.71
C GLY A 73 -11.38 3.14 1.50
N THR A 74 -11.84 4.25 2.06
CA THR A 74 -13.24 4.73 1.90
C THR A 74 -13.44 5.74 0.78
N HIS A 75 -12.40 6.13 0.05
CA HIS A 75 -12.51 7.12 -1.02
C HIS A 75 -13.35 6.62 -2.20
N SER A 76 -13.90 7.58 -2.95
CA SER A 76 -14.70 7.27 -4.14
C SER A 76 -13.86 6.53 -5.19
N PRO A 77 -14.42 5.52 -5.87
CA PRO A 77 -13.76 4.88 -7.01
C PRO A 77 -13.36 5.90 -8.07
N MET A 78 -12.13 5.77 -8.56
CA MET A 78 -11.62 6.60 -9.64
C MET A 78 -12.22 6.13 -10.97
N ASN A 79 -12.75 7.07 -11.75
CA ASN A 79 -13.18 6.77 -13.11
C ASN A 79 -11.97 6.63 -14.06
N ASP A 80 -12.23 6.15 -15.27
CA ASP A 80 -11.24 5.95 -16.32
C ASP A 80 -10.36 7.20 -16.56
N GLN A 81 -10.93 8.40 -16.67
CA GLN A 81 -10.12 9.60 -16.93
C GLN A 81 -9.22 9.97 -15.74
N GLU A 82 -9.70 9.75 -14.52
CA GLU A 82 -8.92 9.99 -13.30
C GLU A 82 -7.76 9.01 -13.17
N ILE A 83 -7.99 7.73 -13.49
CA ILE A 83 -6.95 6.70 -13.52
C ILE A 83 -5.90 7.03 -14.58
N ASP A 84 -6.32 7.43 -15.78
CA ASP A 84 -5.41 7.81 -16.89
C ASP A 84 -4.49 8.95 -16.45
N ARG A 85 -5.06 10.01 -15.87
CA ARG A 85 -4.30 11.14 -15.36
C ARG A 85 -3.35 10.74 -14.24
N HIS A 86 -3.80 9.89 -13.33
CA HIS A 86 -3.00 9.47 -12.18
C HIS A 86 -1.80 8.63 -12.59
N LEU A 87 -1.99 7.71 -13.54
CA LEU A 87 -0.92 6.84 -14.07
C LEU A 87 -0.13 7.50 -15.19
N GLY A 88 -0.55 8.66 -15.69
CA GLY A 88 0.09 9.38 -16.78
C GLY A 88 0.03 8.62 -18.09
N ILE A 89 -1.07 7.92 -18.33
CA ILE A 89 -1.34 7.14 -19.55
C ILE A 89 -2.57 7.70 -20.27
N ASN A 90 -2.73 7.36 -21.54
CA ASN A 90 -3.92 7.62 -22.32
C ASN A 90 -4.80 6.37 -22.49
N LYS A 91 -5.99 6.53 -23.08
CA LYS A 91 -6.97 5.46 -23.27
C LYS A 91 -6.45 4.28 -24.11
N GLU A 92 -5.55 4.51 -25.05
CA GLU A 92 -4.93 3.46 -25.86
C GLU A 92 -3.86 2.71 -25.05
N GLU A 93 -3.08 3.42 -24.25
CA GLU A 93 -2.09 2.86 -23.33
C GLU A 93 -2.72 2.10 -22.15
N ARG A 94 -3.95 2.44 -21.75
CA ARG A 94 -4.75 1.62 -20.82
C ARG A 94 -5.02 0.22 -21.39
N LYS A 95 -5.14 0.10 -22.72
CA LYS A 95 -5.22 -1.21 -23.41
C LYS A 95 -3.84 -1.81 -23.68
N GLY A 96 -2.78 -1.25 -23.07
CA GLY A 96 -1.37 -1.42 -23.38
C GLY A 96 -0.83 -2.84 -23.32
N PRO A 97 0.47 -3.00 -23.63
CA PRO A 97 1.07 -4.29 -23.99
C PRO A 97 0.89 -5.33 -22.87
N LYS A 98 0.23 -6.45 -23.22
CA LYS A 98 -0.13 -7.58 -22.34
C LYS A 98 -1.15 -7.25 -21.23
N ASN A 99 -2.41 -6.98 -21.59
CA ASN A 99 -3.58 -7.19 -20.72
C ASN A 99 -3.44 -6.67 -19.28
N VAL A 100 -2.81 -5.52 -19.03
CA VAL A 100 -2.71 -4.95 -17.67
C VAL A 100 -4.10 -4.47 -17.26
N GLU A 101 -4.59 -4.94 -16.11
CA GLU A 101 -5.85 -4.54 -15.53
C GLU A 101 -5.62 -3.62 -14.33
N ILE A 102 -6.47 -2.59 -14.22
CA ILE A 102 -6.42 -1.62 -13.13
C ILE A 102 -7.77 -1.65 -12.43
N PHE A 103 -7.74 -1.83 -11.12
CA PHE A 103 -8.92 -2.06 -10.33
C PHE A 103 -9.09 -1.03 -9.22
N ASN A 104 -10.31 -0.57 -9.02
CA ASN A 104 -10.70 0.13 -7.81
C ASN A 104 -11.01 -0.87 -6.69
N HIS A 105 -10.54 -0.61 -5.47
CA HIS A 105 -11.04 -1.32 -4.30
C HIS A 105 -12.48 -0.89 -3.95
N ARG A 106 -13.31 -1.82 -3.48
CA ARG A 106 -14.66 -1.53 -2.97
C ARG A 106 -14.80 -1.99 -1.52
N TRP A 107 -14.49 -1.11 -0.57
CA TRP A 107 -14.54 -1.41 0.86
C TRP A 107 -15.93 -1.84 1.33
N ASN A 108 -17.00 -1.35 0.68
CA ASN A 108 -18.39 -1.64 1.03
C ASN A 108 -18.99 -2.84 0.26
N SER A 109 -18.20 -3.55 -0.56
CA SER A 109 -18.66 -4.70 -1.34
C SER A 109 -18.27 -6.01 -0.66
N GLN A 110 -19.18 -6.60 0.12
CA GLN A 110 -18.93 -7.88 0.80
C GLN A 110 -18.54 -9.02 -0.17
N LYS A 111 -19.02 -8.98 -1.42
CA LYS A 111 -18.67 -9.97 -2.45
C LYS A 111 -17.20 -9.89 -2.90
N GLU A 112 -16.54 -8.76 -2.70
CA GLU A 112 -15.13 -8.54 -3.03
C GLU A 112 -14.19 -8.75 -1.85
N LEU A 113 -14.74 -8.95 -0.65
CA LEU A 113 -13.97 -9.15 0.57
C LEU A 113 -13.89 -10.63 0.93
N ARG A 114 -12.78 -11.02 1.56
CA ARG A 114 -12.60 -12.33 2.18
C ARG A 114 -12.15 -12.12 3.62
N LYS A 115 -12.78 -12.85 4.55
CA LYS A 115 -12.28 -12.97 5.92
C LYS A 115 -11.03 -13.84 5.91
N ILE A 116 -9.93 -13.31 6.42
CA ILE A 116 -8.62 -13.98 6.44
C ILE A 116 -8.16 -14.32 7.87
N GLY A 117 -8.83 -13.77 8.88
CA GLY A 117 -8.49 -14.01 10.27
C GLY A 117 -9.49 -13.42 11.25
N LEU A 118 -9.19 -13.61 12.52
CA LEU A 118 -9.90 -13.05 13.67
C LEU A 118 -8.84 -12.66 14.70
N ILE A 119 -8.81 -11.39 15.11
CA ILE A 119 -8.03 -10.98 16.29
C ILE A 119 -8.97 -11.15 17.50
N PRO A 120 -8.67 -12.06 18.44
CA PRO A 120 -9.56 -12.34 19.57
C PRO A 120 -9.68 -11.14 20.51
N ARG A 121 -10.81 -11.06 21.21
CA ARG A 121 -11.11 -10.06 22.24
C ARG A 121 -9.98 -9.84 23.23
N GLU A 122 -9.40 -10.91 23.77
CA GLU A 122 -8.32 -10.81 24.76
C GLU A 122 -7.06 -10.15 24.18
N GLU A 123 -6.72 -10.49 22.94
CA GLU A 123 -5.60 -9.90 22.22
C GLU A 123 -5.86 -8.41 21.95
N MET A 124 -7.07 -8.07 21.51
CA MET A 124 -7.48 -6.68 21.29
C MET A 124 -7.47 -5.83 22.56
N ARG A 125 -7.88 -6.39 23.71
CA ARG A 125 -7.77 -5.69 25.00
C ARG A 125 -6.33 -5.35 25.33
N LYS A 126 -5.39 -6.30 25.14
CA LYS A 126 -3.97 -6.07 25.41
C LYS A 126 -3.40 -4.99 24.49
N LEU A 127 -3.61 -5.16 23.18
CA LEU A 127 -3.10 -4.24 22.15
C LEU A 127 -3.64 -2.82 22.30
N SER A 128 -4.94 -2.68 22.59
CA SER A 128 -5.59 -1.36 22.68
C SER A 128 -5.49 -0.69 24.06
N GLY A 129 -4.82 -1.29 25.04
CA GLY A 129 -4.85 -0.78 26.42
C GLY A 129 -6.25 -0.82 27.03
N SER A 130 -7.01 -1.88 26.75
CA SER A 130 -8.42 -2.11 27.15
C SER A 130 -9.45 -1.12 26.58
N LEU A 131 -9.07 -0.27 25.62
CA LEU A 131 -9.99 0.64 24.94
C LEU A 131 -10.97 -0.09 24.01
N ILE A 132 -10.57 -1.25 23.49
CA ILE A 132 -11.38 -2.11 22.62
C ILE A 132 -11.51 -3.47 23.27
N ASP A 133 -12.76 -3.93 23.43
CA ASP A 133 -13.09 -5.17 24.11
C ASP A 133 -14.06 -6.05 23.30
N LYS A 134 -13.64 -6.41 22.08
CA LYS A 134 -14.41 -7.27 21.17
C LYS A 134 -13.50 -8.03 20.21
N ASP A 135 -14.02 -9.12 19.65
CA ASP A 135 -13.38 -9.79 18.52
C ASP A 135 -13.37 -8.91 17.27
N VAL A 136 -12.30 -9.01 16.49
CA VAL A 136 -12.10 -8.20 15.29
C VAL A 136 -11.89 -9.12 14.10
N PRO A 137 -12.91 -9.32 13.24
CA PRO A 137 -12.73 -10.07 12.01
C PRO A 137 -11.87 -9.26 11.03
N VAL A 138 -10.87 -9.91 10.43
CA VAL A 138 -9.97 -9.28 9.47
C VAL A 138 -10.46 -9.62 8.06
N LEU A 139 -10.98 -8.61 7.35
CA LEU A 139 -11.46 -8.72 5.97
C LEU A 139 -10.59 -7.88 5.04
N ILE A 140 -10.23 -8.45 3.89
CA ILE A 140 -9.41 -7.80 2.86
C ILE A 140 -9.94 -8.13 1.47
N ASN A 141 -9.61 -7.30 0.47
CA ASN A 141 -9.94 -7.56 -0.93
C ASN A 141 -9.45 -8.96 -1.36
N LYS A 142 -10.38 -9.84 -1.71
CA LYS A 142 -10.09 -11.25 -2.01
C LYS A 142 -9.24 -11.42 -3.26
N ARG A 143 -9.19 -10.42 -4.15
CA ARG A 143 -8.38 -10.46 -5.38
C ARG A 143 -6.89 -10.69 -5.09
N ILE A 144 -6.37 -10.27 -3.93
CA ILE A 144 -4.94 -10.45 -3.63
C ILE A 144 -4.52 -11.93 -3.67
N PHE A 145 -5.45 -12.87 -3.47
CA PHE A 145 -5.19 -14.30 -3.48
C PHE A 145 -5.08 -14.91 -4.89
N ASP A 146 -5.36 -14.12 -5.94
CA ASP A 146 -5.19 -14.54 -7.33
C ASP A 146 -3.75 -14.34 -7.83
N TYR A 147 -2.87 -13.80 -6.97
CA TYR A 147 -1.51 -13.39 -7.29
C TYR A 147 -0.49 -14.08 -6.39
N ASP A 148 0.75 -14.16 -6.88
CA ASP A 148 1.87 -14.83 -6.21
C ASP A 148 2.76 -13.83 -5.45
N GLN A 149 2.67 -12.53 -5.80
CA GLN A 149 3.42 -11.44 -5.18
C GLN A 149 2.60 -10.16 -5.10
N LEU A 150 2.67 -9.49 -3.96
CA LEU A 150 2.07 -8.18 -3.74
C LEU A 150 3.18 -7.12 -3.67
N LEU A 151 2.98 -5.99 -4.34
CA LEU A 151 3.83 -4.80 -4.21
C LEU A 151 3.02 -3.70 -3.54
N LEU A 152 3.44 -3.24 -2.35
CA LEU A 152 2.77 -2.16 -1.62
C LEU A 152 3.49 -0.86 -1.94
N ILE A 153 2.86 0.07 -2.64
CA ILE A 153 3.55 1.23 -3.18
C ILE A 153 2.95 2.49 -2.61
N GLY A 154 3.81 3.38 -2.13
CA GLY A 154 3.47 4.78 -1.97
C GLY A 154 4.20 5.45 -0.83
N PRO A 155 3.78 6.68 -0.47
CA PRO A 155 4.60 7.51 0.38
C PRO A 155 4.45 7.21 1.87
N VAL A 156 5.50 7.55 2.62
CA VAL A 156 5.58 7.53 4.08
C VAL A 156 5.61 8.97 4.59
N PHE A 157 4.58 9.36 5.33
CA PHE A 157 4.43 10.67 5.99
C PHE A 157 3.81 10.49 7.37
N PRO A 158 3.99 11.45 8.30
CA PRO A 158 3.18 11.51 9.51
C PRO A 158 1.68 11.43 9.17
N HIS A 159 0.94 10.62 9.92
CA HIS A 159 -0.45 10.29 9.65
C HIS A 159 -1.23 10.20 10.97
N GLU A 160 -2.37 10.88 11.01
CA GLU A 160 -3.18 11.14 12.21
C GLU A 160 -3.79 9.90 12.85
N VAL A 161 -4.07 8.86 12.06
CA VAL A 161 -4.66 7.61 12.55
C VAL A 161 -3.62 6.54 12.90
N VAL A 162 -2.49 6.47 12.18
CA VAL A 162 -1.64 5.26 12.18
C VAL A 162 -0.15 5.54 12.45
N GLY A 163 0.18 6.75 12.89
CA GLY A 163 1.57 7.15 13.11
C GLY A 163 2.20 7.71 11.84
N PHE A 164 2.62 6.81 10.96
CA PHE A 164 3.14 7.12 9.64
C PHE A 164 2.36 6.38 8.55
N SER A 165 2.29 6.88 7.31
CA SER A 165 1.74 6.11 6.20
C SER A 165 2.71 5.00 5.72
N GLY A 166 2.41 4.35 4.59
CA GLY A 166 3.27 3.30 4.04
C GLY A 166 3.09 1.91 4.66
N GLY A 167 3.84 0.95 4.12
CA GLY A 167 3.81 -0.45 4.53
C GLY A 167 2.40 -1.04 4.51
N TYR A 168 2.05 -1.77 5.56
CA TYR A 168 0.75 -2.44 5.67
C TYR A 168 -0.47 -1.53 5.76
N LYS A 169 -0.29 -0.20 5.80
CA LYS A 169 -1.42 0.74 5.61
C LYS A 169 -2.15 0.53 4.27
N TYR A 170 -1.40 0.08 3.26
CA TYR A 170 -1.96 -0.24 1.94
C TYR A 170 -2.87 -1.47 1.96
N PHE A 171 -2.72 -2.36 2.93
CA PHE A 171 -3.70 -3.39 3.24
C PHE A 171 -4.83 -2.85 4.11
N PHE A 172 -4.47 -2.30 5.28
CA PHE A 172 -5.42 -1.87 6.30
C PHE A 172 -5.14 -0.41 6.66
N PRO A 173 -6.01 0.55 6.29
CA PRO A 173 -7.34 0.35 5.71
C PRO A 173 -7.39 0.22 4.18
N GLY A 174 -6.25 0.34 3.47
CA GLY A 174 -6.21 0.64 2.03
C GLY A 174 -7.06 -0.25 1.12
N ILE A 175 -7.10 -1.57 1.38
CA ILE A 175 -7.90 -2.55 0.62
C ILE A 175 -8.73 -3.46 1.54
N SER A 176 -9.12 -2.95 2.71
CA SER A 176 -9.83 -3.72 3.74
C SER A 176 -11.32 -3.41 3.81
N GLY A 177 -12.06 -4.27 4.51
CA GLY A 177 -13.48 -4.07 4.80
C GLY A 177 -13.76 -2.96 5.84
N PRO A 178 -15.05 -2.62 6.02
CA PRO A 178 -15.49 -1.58 6.95
C PRO A 178 -15.06 -1.86 8.40
N GLU A 179 -14.92 -3.13 8.79
CA GLU A 179 -14.57 -3.52 10.15
C GLU A 179 -13.18 -3.00 10.54
N MET A 180 -12.18 -3.19 9.66
CA MET A 180 -10.82 -2.73 9.91
C MET A 180 -10.70 -1.21 9.79
N VAL A 181 -11.37 -0.62 8.79
CA VAL A 181 -11.41 0.84 8.61
C VAL A 181 -11.97 1.52 9.85
N ASN A 182 -13.18 1.13 10.27
CA ASN A 182 -13.88 1.78 11.38
C ASN A 182 -13.12 1.59 12.69
N LEU A 183 -12.59 0.38 12.91
CA LEU A 183 -11.85 0.09 14.13
C LEU A 183 -10.55 0.90 14.23
N SER A 184 -9.75 0.94 13.16
CA SER A 184 -8.47 1.66 13.21
C SER A 184 -8.67 3.16 13.47
N HIS A 185 -9.69 3.76 12.85
CA HIS A 185 -10.03 5.17 13.07
C HIS A 185 -10.60 5.41 14.47
N TRP A 186 -11.44 4.50 14.98
CA TRP A 186 -12.00 4.63 16.32
C TRP A 186 -10.93 4.50 17.40
N LEU A 187 -10.06 3.49 17.31
CA LEU A 187 -8.93 3.33 18.23
C LEU A 187 -8.00 4.55 18.16
N GLY A 188 -7.73 5.06 16.95
CA GLY A 188 -6.95 6.26 16.77
C GLY A 188 -7.57 7.49 17.45
N ALA A 189 -8.88 7.66 17.33
CA ALA A 189 -9.61 8.74 17.98
C ALA A 189 -9.57 8.64 19.52
N LEU A 190 -9.75 7.43 20.08
CA LEU A 190 -9.68 7.21 21.54
C LEU A 190 -8.29 7.50 22.12
N LEU A 191 -7.23 7.21 21.37
CA LEU A 191 -5.84 7.48 21.76
C LEU A 191 -5.45 8.95 21.58
N THR A 192 -6.19 9.71 20.76
CA THR A 192 -5.98 11.11 20.38
C THR A 192 -4.83 11.36 19.41
N ASN A 193 -5.00 12.36 18.54
CA ASN A 193 -4.00 12.74 17.53
C ASN A 193 -2.61 13.06 18.11
N PRO A 194 -2.45 13.82 19.21
CA PRO A 194 -1.12 14.13 19.75
C PRO A 194 -0.31 12.92 20.20
N LYS A 195 -0.96 11.79 20.52
CA LYS A 195 -0.28 10.55 20.90
C LYS A 195 0.01 9.61 19.72
N ILE A 196 -0.51 9.93 18.54
CA ILE A 196 -0.40 9.07 17.36
C ILE A 196 0.42 9.73 16.26
N ASN A 197 0.11 10.97 15.89
CA ASN A 197 0.62 11.56 14.66
C ASN A 197 2.17 11.63 14.66
N GLY A 198 2.80 10.94 13.70
CA GLY A 198 4.25 10.86 13.63
C GLY A 198 4.91 9.98 14.70
N ILE A 199 4.14 9.16 15.42
CA ILE A 199 4.65 8.16 16.35
C ILE A 199 4.68 6.81 15.65
N GLU A 200 5.89 6.30 15.42
CA GLU A 200 6.14 5.06 14.68
C GLU A 200 5.45 3.85 15.30
N HIS A 201 5.69 3.62 16.59
CA HIS A 201 5.08 2.53 17.35
C HIS A 201 3.88 3.03 18.14
N ASN A 202 2.68 2.62 17.72
CA ASN A 202 1.44 2.95 18.38
C ASN A 202 0.44 1.78 18.25
N PRO A 203 -0.58 1.69 19.12
CA PRO A 203 -1.54 0.59 19.08
C PRO A 203 -2.25 0.41 17.73
N VAL A 204 -2.49 1.49 16.97
CA VAL A 204 -3.12 1.36 15.64
C VAL A 204 -2.16 0.74 14.62
N ARG A 205 -0.86 1.08 14.67
CA ARG A 205 0.19 0.41 13.89
C ARG A 205 0.29 -1.07 14.23
N GLU A 206 0.28 -1.40 15.51
CA GLU A 206 0.30 -2.79 15.98
C GLU A 206 -0.93 -3.57 15.47
N LEU A 207 -2.13 -2.97 15.53
CA LEU A 207 -3.36 -3.56 14.97
C LEU A 207 -3.21 -3.87 13.48
N ILE A 208 -2.69 -2.90 12.70
CA ILE A 208 -2.50 -3.06 11.26
C ILE A 208 -1.47 -4.15 10.95
N ASN A 209 -0.33 -4.16 11.65
CA ASN A 209 0.70 -5.18 11.50
C ASN A 209 0.16 -6.57 11.87
N ARG A 210 -0.63 -6.65 12.93
CA ARG A 210 -1.25 -7.89 13.37
C ARG A 210 -2.31 -8.40 12.39
N ALA A 211 -3.11 -7.52 11.79
CA ALA A 211 -4.05 -7.89 10.74
C ALA A 211 -3.31 -8.36 9.47
N ALA A 212 -2.21 -7.70 9.12
CA ALA A 212 -1.37 -8.06 7.98
C ALA A 212 -0.69 -9.42 8.13
N SER A 213 -0.44 -9.91 9.35
CA SER A 213 0.14 -11.25 9.54
C SER A 213 -0.77 -12.40 9.10
N PHE A 214 -2.07 -12.14 8.87
CA PHE A 214 -2.98 -13.11 8.24
C PHE A 214 -2.86 -13.16 6.70
N VAL A 215 -2.17 -12.20 6.07
CA VAL A 215 -1.93 -12.21 4.63
C VAL A 215 -0.74 -13.13 4.35
N THR A 216 -1.01 -14.26 3.71
CA THR A 216 0.00 -15.29 3.43
C THR A 216 0.79 -15.06 2.14
N ILE A 217 0.34 -14.12 1.30
CA ILE A 217 1.00 -13.83 0.02
C ILE A 217 2.23 -12.96 0.26
N PRO A 218 3.42 -13.33 -0.27
CA PRO A 218 4.62 -12.53 -0.14
C PRO A 218 4.39 -11.08 -0.59
N SER A 219 4.91 -10.14 0.20
CA SER A 219 4.71 -8.71 0.00
C SER A 219 6.05 -7.97 0.05
N ILE A 220 6.25 -7.05 -0.90
CA ILE A 220 7.39 -6.13 -0.94
C ILE A 220 6.83 -4.72 -0.93
N SER A 221 7.36 -3.83 -0.10
CA SER A 221 6.92 -2.44 -0.04
C SER A 221 7.90 -1.53 -0.75
N PHE A 222 7.39 -0.55 -1.52
CA PHE A 222 8.09 0.58 -2.09
C PHE A 222 7.64 1.82 -1.32
N CYS A 223 8.42 2.18 -0.30
CA CYS A 223 8.18 3.31 0.59
C CYS A 223 8.89 4.56 0.05
N LEU A 224 8.12 5.57 -0.31
CA LEU A 224 8.65 6.84 -0.82
C LEU A 224 8.68 7.91 0.26
N VAL A 225 9.81 8.60 0.40
CA VAL A 225 9.89 9.83 1.19
C VAL A 225 9.72 11.01 0.24
N MET A 226 8.69 11.82 0.46
CA MET A 226 8.45 13.02 -0.35
C MET A 226 8.66 14.29 0.46
N ARG A 227 9.11 15.34 -0.20
CA ARG A 227 9.11 16.72 0.31
C ARG A 227 8.36 17.59 -0.68
N LYS A 228 7.13 17.96 -0.34
CA LYS A 228 6.15 18.50 -1.30
C LYS A 228 6.00 17.49 -2.47
N ASN A 229 6.09 17.95 -3.71
CA ASN A 229 5.96 17.09 -4.91
C ASN A 229 7.29 16.49 -5.38
N ARG A 230 8.33 16.44 -4.54
CA ARG A 230 9.66 15.95 -4.91
C ARG A 230 10.05 14.73 -4.09
N VAL A 231 10.57 13.70 -4.75
CA VAL A 231 11.12 12.51 -4.10
C VAL A 231 12.41 12.88 -3.37
N GLN A 232 12.53 12.46 -2.12
CA GLN A 232 13.73 12.56 -1.30
C GLN A 232 14.32 11.18 -0.98
N GLY A 233 13.51 10.13 -1.04
CA GLY A 233 14.00 8.77 -0.83
C GLY A 233 13.07 7.70 -1.37
N LEU A 234 13.67 6.53 -1.60
CA LEU A 234 13.02 5.30 -1.98
C LEU A 234 13.63 4.16 -1.15
N TYR A 235 12.77 3.47 -0.40
CA TYR A 235 13.10 2.34 0.45
C TYR A 235 12.26 1.15 0.00
N VAL A 236 12.91 0.05 -0.35
CA VAL A 236 12.27 -1.14 -0.92
C VAL A 236 12.69 -2.37 -0.16
N GLY A 237 11.73 -3.20 0.26
CA GLY A 237 12.02 -4.42 0.99
C GLY A 237 10.82 -5.00 1.71
N ASN A 238 11.08 -5.66 2.85
CA ASN A 238 10.03 -6.11 3.74
C ASN A 238 9.12 -4.93 4.15
N PRO A 239 7.79 -5.09 4.20
CA PRO A 239 6.89 -3.96 4.46
C PRO A 239 7.06 -3.24 5.80
N ILE A 240 7.55 -3.92 6.84
CA ILE A 240 7.86 -3.30 8.13
C ILE A 240 9.21 -2.59 7.99
N GLU A 241 10.27 -3.34 7.66
CA GLU A 241 11.65 -2.83 7.58
C GLU A 241 11.78 -1.62 6.64
N ALA A 242 11.08 -1.60 5.49
CA ALA A 242 11.15 -0.49 4.53
C ALA A 242 10.31 0.74 4.94
N GLN A 243 9.39 0.58 5.88
CA GLN A 243 8.54 1.65 6.41
C GLN A 243 9.15 2.33 7.64
N GLU A 244 9.99 1.61 8.39
CA GLU A 244 10.89 2.12 9.44
C GLU A 244 12.07 2.90 8.82
#